data_AF-A0A359IG29-F1
#
_entry.id   AF-A0A359IG29-F1
#
_cell.length_a   1.000
_cell.length_b   1.000
_cell.length_c   1.000
_cell.angle_alpha   90.00
_cell.angle_beta   90.00
_cell.angle_gamma   90.00
#
_symmetry.space_group_name_H-M   'P 1'
#
loop_
_entity.id
_entity.type
_entity.pdbx_description
1 polymer ?
#
loop_
_entity_poly.entity_id
_entity_poly.type
_entity_poly.pdbx_seq_one_letter_code
_entity_poly.pdbx_strand_id
1 'polypeptide(L)'
;MAAAFLALNYGVIGWLTVLYIRRHGGLGLFVFPIVWTVVEFIRSFGALGFQWILVANGQTANISYIQMADLGGPFLISFLLVSVNTLLYSLLMRTPAYRGIRQISYILLGLFLVVPYTYGIIRLYQQNESVKSHVFRLVQPDYDSHEKWERQRRDEIFETLVSLSRAQGVDSVDIIVWPESATPVYIRTQVKYRSMLEKLSRETGSVLISGVPDYFDRNNKVYVTNSMYVFEPHQGITGKYNKQKLVPFGEYIPLSDVFPQLARLNLGQGNFTAGKNEPLLEVNSLDVTLAPMICYESVFSRDAFIKVRNGGEYHILVTNDSWFGESWGPYQHAAQAIFRAIETRRPVIRCANTGISMAIDPTGRILKQLPLNTRGFLDVRMQVPDIQSPYVQSGNAFAFILSGVLLGILLTPLWPAKGKRNDP
;
A
#
# COMPACT_ATOMS: atom_id res chain seq x y z
N MET A 1 20.34 -6.75 9.52
CA MET A 1 20.27 -7.64 8.33
C MET A 1 19.41 -7.03 7.21
N ALA A 2 18.14 -6.67 7.46
CA ALA A 2 17.26 -6.06 6.44
C ALA A 2 17.83 -4.77 5.80
N ALA A 3 18.40 -3.86 6.61
CA ALA A 3 19.02 -2.63 6.07
C ALA A 3 20.19 -2.92 5.12
N ALA A 4 21.03 -3.91 5.41
CA ALA A 4 22.14 -4.30 4.55
C ALA A 4 21.65 -4.94 3.25
N PHE A 5 20.61 -5.79 3.32
CA PHE A 5 19.95 -6.33 2.13
C PHE A 5 19.37 -5.23 1.24
N LEU A 6 18.71 -4.23 1.85
CA LEU A 6 18.18 -3.08 1.12
C LEU A 6 19.30 -2.22 0.52
N ALA A 7 20.43 -2.07 1.21
CA ALA A 7 21.59 -1.30 0.73
C ALA A 7 22.20 -1.86 -0.57
N LEU A 8 22.16 -3.19 -0.76
CA LEU A 8 22.66 -3.82 -1.99
C LEU A 8 21.94 -3.31 -3.25
N ASN A 9 20.65 -2.97 -3.15
CA ASN A 9 19.90 -2.38 -4.27
C ASN A 9 20.55 -1.09 -4.76
N TYR A 10 20.94 -0.20 -3.85
CA TYR A 10 21.60 1.06 -4.19
C TYR A 10 23.02 0.84 -4.71
N GLY A 11 23.72 -0.20 -4.22
CA GLY A 11 24.98 -0.66 -4.78
C GLY A 11 24.85 -1.08 -6.26
N VAL A 12 23.84 -1.89 -6.59
CA VAL A 12 23.56 -2.31 -7.96
C VAL A 12 23.21 -1.12 -8.86
N ILE A 13 22.36 -0.19 -8.37
CA ILE A 13 22.01 1.03 -9.09
C ILE A 13 23.28 1.83 -9.44
N GLY A 14 24.13 2.09 -8.44
CA GLY A 14 25.36 2.85 -8.63
C GLY A 14 26.34 2.15 -9.59
N TRP A 15 26.54 0.85 -9.39
CA TRP A 15 27.46 0.05 -10.21
C TRP A 15 27.06 0.03 -11.70
N LEU A 16 25.80 -0.31 -12.00
CA LEU A 16 25.30 -0.32 -13.38
C LEU A 16 25.40 1.07 -14.01
N THR A 17 25.01 2.11 -13.27
CA THR A 17 25.03 3.48 -13.79
C THR A 17 26.44 3.95 -14.14
N VAL A 18 27.42 3.72 -13.26
CA VAL A 18 28.82 4.10 -13.52
C VAL A 18 29.38 3.34 -14.72
N LEU A 19 29.05 2.06 -14.88
CA LEU A 19 29.47 1.26 -16.02
C LEU A 19 28.98 1.87 -17.35
N TYR A 20 27.74 2.36 -17.41
CA TYR A 20 27.20 3.03 -18.60
C TYR A 20 27.75 4.43 -18.81
N ILE A 21 27.94 5.23 -17.76
CA ILE A 21 28.55 6.56 -17.86
C ILE A 21 29.98 6.45 -18.43
N ARG A 22 30.78 5.47 -17.98
CA ARG A 22 32.14 5.25 -18.50
C ARG A 22 32.17 4.90 -19.98
N ARG A 23 31.14 4.21 -20.47
CA ARG A 23 31.05 3.73 -21.86
C ARG A 23 30.46 4.75 -22.82
N HIS A 24 29.41 5.45 -22.41
CA HIS A 24 28.61 6.33 -23.28
C HIS A 24 28.70 7.81 -22.90
N GLY A 25 29.61 8.17 -21.99
CA GLY A 25 29.79 9.54 -21.52
C GLY A 25 28.50 10.10 -20.91
N GLY A 26 28.12 11.31 -21.32
CA GLY A 26 26.93 11.98 -20.81
C GLY A 26 25.62 11.23 -21.08
N LEU A 27 25.52 10.47 -22.18
CA LEU A 27 24.32 9.71 -22.51
C LEU A 27 24.08 8.55 -21.53
N GLY A 28 25.15 8.01 -20.93
CA GLY A 28 25.04 6.95 -19.92
C GLY A 28 24.29 7.40 -18.66
N LEU A 29 24.15 8.71 -18.44
CA LEU A 29 23.40 9.27 -17.32
C LEU A 29 21.90 8.98 -17.42
N PHE A 30 21.33 8.89 -18.63
CA PHE A 30 19.90 8.59 -18.84
C PHE A 30 19.50 7.16 -18.47
N VAL A 31 20.48 6.27 -18.23
CA VAL A 31 20.23 4.92 -17.74
C VAL A 31 19.87 4.91 -16.25
N PHE A 32 20.28 5.94 -15.48
CA PHE A 32 20.09 5.98 -14.03
C PHE A 32 18.60 5.92 -13.61
N PRO A 33 17.67 6.72 -14.15
CA PRO A 33 16.25 6.62 -13.81
C PRO A 33 15.62 5.26 -14.17
N ILE A 34 16.08 4.65 -15.26
CA ILE A 34 15.61 3.32 -15.71
C ILE A 34 16.06 2.25 -14.70
N VAL A 35 17.36 2.20 -14.40
CA VAL A 35 17.94 1.24 -13.44
C VAL A 35 17.30 1.40 -12.07
N TRP A 36 17.16 2.64 -11.59
CA TRP A 36 16.52 2.91 -10.29
C TRP A 36 15.11 2.31 -10.23
N THR A 37 14.29 2.62 -11.23
CA THR A 37 12.89 2.19 -11.27
C THR A 37 12.78 0.67 -11.41
N VAL A 38 13.63 0.05 -12.23
CA VAL A 38 13.65 -1.42 -12.37
C VAL A 38 14.09 -2.11 -11.09
N VAL A 39 15.08 -1.56 -10.37
CA VAL A 39 15.50 -2.11 -9.07
C VAL A 39 14.40 -1.96 -8.02
N GLU A 40 13.71 -0.81 -7.97
CA GLU A 40 12.52 -0.65 -7.13
C GLU A 40 11.40 -1.65 -7.49
N PHE A 41 11.19 -1.89 -8.78
CA PHE A 41 10.22 -2.86 -9.27
C PHE A 41 10.59 -4.29 -8.90
N ILE A 42 11.84 -4.70 -9.07
CA ILE A 42 12.32 -6.04 -8.69
C ILE A 42 12.20 -6.23 -7.17
N ARG A 43 12.57 -5.22 -6.37
CA ARG A 43 12.41 -5.20 -4.91
C ARG A 43 10.96 -5.33 -4.44
N SER A 44 10.00 -5.16 -5.35
CA SER A 44 8.58 -5.29 -5.08
C SER A 44 8.08 -6.75 -5.04
N PHE A 45 8.89 -7.70 -5.53
CA PHE A 45 8.52 -9.11 -5.67
C PHE A 45 9.12 -10.03 -4.60
N GLY A 46 8.55 -11.23 -4.51
CA GLY A 46 9.07 -12.33 -3.70
C GLY A 46 8.74 -12.23 -2.22
N ALA A 47 9.28 -13.17 -1.44
CA ALA A 47 9.07 -13.26 0.01
C ALA A 47 9.62 -12.03 0.76
N LEU A 48 10.71 -11.45 0.25
CA LEU A 48 11.35 -10.26 0.84
C LEU A 48 10.90 -8.96 0.17
N GLY A 49 9.78 -8.97 -0.56
CA GLY A 49 9.26 -7.80 -1.25
C GLY A 49 9.06 -6.62 -0.27
N PHE A 50 9.59 -5.45 -0.61
CA PHE A 50 9.61 -4.28 0.28
C PHE A 50 9.42 -2.96 -0.48
N GLN A 51 8.17 -2.48 -0.57
CA GLN A 51 7.82 -1.20 -1.24
C GLN A 51 7.73 0.01 -0.30
N TRP A 52 8.14 -0.12 0.97
CA TRP A 52 7.97 0.95 1.97
C TRP A 52 8.73 2.25 1.64
N ILE A 53 9.89 2.12 1.00
CA ILE A 53 10.82 3.24 0.70
C ILE A 53 11.00 3.44 -0.82
N LEU A 54 9.91 3.43 -1.58
CA LEU A 54 9.97 3.91 -2.97
C LEU A 54 10.23 5.43 -2.94
N VAL A 55 11.04 5.95 -3.86
CA VAL A 55 11.28 7.40 -3.95
C VAL A 55 9.98 8.17 -4.22
N ALA A 56 9.01 7.55 -4.90
CA ALA A 56 7.66 8.07 -5.09
C ALA A 56 6.94 8.38 -3.75
N ASN A 57 7.17 7.60 -2.69
CA ASN A 57 6.50 7.78 -1.39
C ASN A 57 6.84 9.14 -0.75
N GLY A 58 7.97 9.75 -1.13
CA GLY A 58 8.35 11.10 -0.70
C GLY A 58 7.49 12.22 -1.31
N GLN A 59 6.60 11.92 -2.27
CA GLN A 59 5.74 12.90 -2.94
C GLN A 59 4.27 12.78 -2.56
N THR A 60 3.92 11.99 -1.55
CA THR A 60 2.53 11.77 -1.10
C THR A 60 1.77 13.08 -0.78
N ALA A 61 2.46 14.12 -0.30
CA ALA A 61 1.87 15.44 -0.08
C ALA A 61 1.70 16.28 -1.36
N ASN A 62 2.43 15.96 -2.44
CA ASN A 62 2.37 16.65 -3.72
C ASN A 62 1.27 16.05 -4.61
N ILE A 63 0.03 16.16 -4.15
CA ILE A 63 -1.15 15.51 -4.75
C ILE A 63 -1.26 15.81 -6.24
N SER A 64 -0.96 17.04 -6.67
CA SER A 64 -1.01 17.42 -8.09
C SER A 64 -0.02 16.63 -8.94
N TYR A 65 1.24 16.51 -8.51
CA TYR A 65 2.24 15.79 -9.31
C TYR A 65 1.96 14.29 -9.39
N ILE A 66 1.56 13.68 -8.26
CA ILE A 66 1.40 12.23 -8.17
C ILE A 66 0.11 11.71 -8.83
N GLN A 67 -0.76 12.59 -9.36
CA GLN A 67 -1.97 12.14 -10.09
C GLN A 67 -1.64 11.18 -11.24
N MET A 68 -0.47 11.31 -11.88
CA MET A 68 -0.02 10.39 -12.94
C MET A 68 0.19 8.95 -12.45
N ALA A 69 0.13 8.68 -11.15
CA ALA A 69 0.17 7.30 -10.63
C ALA A 69 -1.00 6.46 -11.15
N ASP A 70 -2.10 7.07 -11.59
CA ASP A 70 -3.19 6.34 -12.27
C ASP A 70 -2.84 5.90 -13.70
N LEU A 71 -1.69 6.29 -14.26
CA LEU A 71 -1.22 5.84 -15.58
C LEU A 71 -0.20 4.70 -15.49
N GLY A 72 0.73 4.76 -14.54
CA GLY A 72 1.85 3.82 -14.46
C GLY A 72 2.22 3.41 -13.04
N GLY A 73 1.35 3.69 -12.07
CA GLY A 73 1.57 3.37 -10.67
C GLY A 73 2.67 4.20 -10.02
N PRO A 74 3.16 3.75 -8.85
CA PRO A 74 4.19 4.48 -8.12
C PRO A 74 5.53 4.43 -8.87
N PHE A 75 5.77 3.42 -9.72
CA PHE A 75 6.99 3.28 -10.50
C PHE A 75 7.15 4.38 -11.57
N LEU A 76 6.05 4.85 -12.16
CA LEU A 76 6.09 6.01 -13.06
C LEU A 76 6.51 7.27 -12.30
N ILE A 77 5.96 7.48 -11.10
CA ILE A 77 6.35 8.62 -10.26
C ILE A 77 7.82 8.51 -9.85
N SER A 78 8.29 7.33 -9.47
CA SER A 78 9.71 7.11 -9.19
C SER A 78 10.60 7.45 -10.39
N PHE A 79 10.24 6.95 -11.58
CA PHE A 79 10.97 7.25 -12.80
C PHE A 79 11.04 8.75 -13.09
N LEU A 80 9.91 9.46 -12.97
CA LEU A 80 9.84 10.90 -13.22
C LEU A 80 10.70 11.68 -12.22
N LEU A 81 10.61 11.38 -10.93
CA LEU A 81 11.39 12.06 -9.90
C LEU A 81 12.89 11.87 -10.08
N VAL A 82 13.31 10.63 -10.32
CA VAL A 82 14.73 10.33 -10.56
C VAL A 82 15.20 10.99 -11.85
N SER A 83 14.36 11.01 -12.89
CA SER A 83 14.66 11.70 -14.14
C SER A 83 14.83 13.20 -13.95
N VAL A 84 13.92 13.88 -13.26
CA VAL A 84 14.03 15.33 -12.97
C VAL A 84 15.33 15.64 -12.26
N ASN A 85 15.69 14.87 -11.22
CA ASN A 85 16.96 15.06 -10.50
C ASN A 85 18.19 14.79 -11.37
N THR A 86 18.12 13.77 -12.24
CA THR A 86 19.17 13.43 -13.19
C THR A 86 19.39 14.53 -14.23
N LEU A 87 18.30 15.11 -14.73
CA LEU A 87 18.32 16.23 -15.68
C LEU A 87 18.86 17.51 -15.03
N LEU A 88 18.45 17.81 -13.79
CA LEU A 88 19.03 18.93 -13.04
C LEU A 88 20.53 18.75 -12.83
N TYR A 89 20.97 17.55 -12.45
CA TYR A 89 22.38 17.24 -12.29
C TYR A 89 23.18 17.47 -13.60
N SER A 90 22.67 17.00 -14.75
CA SER A 90 23.36 17.18 -16.04
C SER A 90 23.49 18.65 -16.45
N LEU A 91 22.51 19.49 -16.09
CA LEU A 91 22.52 20.92 -16.40
C LEU A 91 23.48 21.69 -15.49
N LEU A 92 23.46 21.38 -14.18
CA LEU A 92 24.32 22.01 -13.17
C LEU A 92 25.79 21.65 -13.36
N MET A 93 26.08 20.39 -13.72
CA MET A 93 27.45 19.94 -13.96
C MET A 93 27.97 20.47 -15.30
N ARG A 94 28.95 21.38 -15.25
CA ARG A 94 29.55 22.03 -16.43
C ARG A 94 30.64 21.20 -17.11
N THR A 95 30.58 19.87 -17.04
CA THR A 95 31.60 19.00 -17.63
C THR A 95 31.39 18.89 -19.16
N PRO A 96 32.48 18.72 -19.96
CA PRO A 96 32.36 18.56 -21.42
C PRO A 96 31.45 17.39 -21.82
N ALA A 97 31.42 16.32 -21.01
CA ALA A 97 30.62 15.13 -21.24
C ALA A 97 29.11 15.41 -21.32
N TYR A 98 28.61 16.45 -20.66
CA TYR A 98 27.17 16.78 -20.66
C TYR A 98 26.78 17.90 -21.63
N ARG A 99 27.75 18.60 -22.25
CA ARG A 99 27.44 19.73 -23.16
C ARG A 99 26.52 19.33 -24.31
N GLY A 100 26.75 18.15 -24.91
CA GLY A 100 25.96 17.65 -26.03
C GLY A 100 24.52 17.28 -25.69
N ILE A 101 24.18 17.05 -24.42
CA ILE A 101 22.83 16.64 -24.00
C ILE A 101 22.02 17.79 -23.37
N ARG A 102 22.62 18.97 -23.18
CA ARG A 102 21.99 20.08 -22.43
C ARG A 102 20.66 20.55 -22.97
N GLN A 103 20.56 20.74 -24.29
CA GLN A 103 19.33 21.23 -24.91
C GLN A 103 18.19 20.22 -24.70
N ILE A 104 18.47 18.93 -24.90
CA ILE A 104 17.51 17.84 -24.63
C ILE A 104 17.16 17.82 -23.14
N SER A 105 18.15 18.01 -22.25
CA SER A 105 17.90 18.04 -20.81
C SER A 105 16.97 19.18 -20.38
N TYR A 106 17.09 20.38 -20.96
CA TYR A 106 16.15 21.48 -20.72
C TYR A 106 14.73 21.14 -21.16
N ILE A 107 14.57 20.59 -22.38
CA ILE A 107 13.26 20.23 -22.93
C ILE A 107 12.59 19.16 -22.06
N LEU A 108 13.32 18.09 -21.74
CA LEU A 108 12.79 17.00 -20.91
C LEU A 108 12.49 17.46 -19.49
N LEU A 109 13.30 18.36 -18.91
CA LEU A 109 13.04 18.91 -17.59
C LEU A 109 11.75 19.72 -17.59
N GLY A 110 11.57 20.60 -18.59
CA GLY A 110 10.32 21.34 -18.77
C GLY A 110 9.12 20.40 -18.90
N LEU A 111 9.23 19.35 -19.73
CA LEU A 111 8.17 18.37 -19.94
C LEU A 111 7.83 17.61 -18.64
N PHE A 112 8.83 17.11 -17.91
CA PHE A 112 8.64 16.31 -16.68
C PHE A 112 8.22 17.14 -15.45
N LEU A 113 8.27 18.46 -15.55
CA LEU A 113 7.66 19.36 -14.58
C LEU A 113 6.25 19.75 -15.04
N VAL A 114 6.07 20.25 -16.26
CA VAL A 114 4.80 20.82 -16.70
C VAL A 114 3.71 19.77 -16.93
N VAL A 115 4.04 18.62 -17.54
CA VAL A 115 3.03 17.61 -17.89
C VAL A 115 2.39 16.98 -16.65
N PRO A 116 3.15 16.48 -15.65
CA PRO A 116 2.52 15.88 -14.47
C PRO A 116 1.66 16.86 -13.68
N TYR A 117 2.11 18.11 -13.51
CA TYR A 117 1.30 19.13 -12.82
C TYR A 117 0.04 19.49 -13.61
N THR A 118 0.15 19.70 -14.93
CA THR A 118 -1.01 20.01 -15.78
C THR A 118 -2.02 18.86 -15.75
N TYR A 119 -1.55 17.62 -15.96
CA TYR A 119 -2.39 16.43 -15.87
C TYR A 119 -3.07 16.36 -14.50
N GLY A 120 -2.32 16.54 -13.42
CA GLY A 120 -2.87 16.44 -12.09
C GLY A 120 -3.87 17.51 -11.71
N ILE A 121 -3.65 18.75 -12.14
CA ILE A 121 -4.64 19.83 -11.98
C ILE A 121 -5.93 19.45 -12.70
N ILE A 122 -5.85 18.98 -13.95
CA ILE A 122 -7.03 18.52 -14.70
C ILE A 122 -7.77 17.42 -13.92
N ARG A 123 -7.04 16.40 -13.44
CA ARG A 123 -7.64 15.28 -12.67
C ARG A 123 -8.26 15.73 -11.35
N LEU A 124 -7.68 16.71 -10.68
CA LEU A 124 -8.14 17.20 -9.37
C LEU A 124 -9.42 18.05 -9.44
N TYR A 125 -9.67 18.69 -10.58
CA TYR A 125 -10.85 19.52 -10.83
C TYR A 125 -11.89 18.85 -11.72
N GLN A 126 -11.57 17.70 -12.31
CA GLN A 126 -12.52 16.89 -13.05
C GLN A 126 -13.62 16.39 -12.10
N GLN A 127 -14.85 16.88 -12.31
CA GLN A 127 -16.03 16.35 -11.63
C GLN A 127 -16.42 15.04 -12.31
N ASN A 128 -16.53 13.97 -11.53
CA ASN A 128 -17.06 12.69 -11.98
C ASN A 128 -18.35 12.43 -11.23
N GLU A 129 -19.33 11.85 -11.91
CA GLU A 129 -20.55 11.40 -11.25
C GLU A 129 -20.23 10.30 -10.24
N SER A 130 -20.95 10.33 -9.11
CA SER A 130 -20.83 9.32 -8.07
C SER A 130 -21.86 8.22 -8.31
N VAL A 131 -21.41 6.98 -8.50
CA VAL A 131 -22.30 5.82 -8.69
C VAL A 131 -22.80 5.23 -7.38
N LYS A 132 -22.00 5.32 -6.31
CA LYS A 132 -22.36 4.85 -4.97
C LYS A 132 -21.87 5.82 -3.91
N SER A 133 -22.58 5.90 -2.79
CA SER A 133 -22.23 6.72 -1.65
C SER A 133 -22.61 6.00 -0.36
N HIS A 134 -21.66 5.77 0.52
CA HIS A 134 -21.90 5.18 1.84
C HIS A 134 -21.24 6.00 2.95
N VAL A 135 -21.85 5.97 4.13
CA VAL A 135 -21.33 6.57 5.35
C VAL A 135 -20.58 5.51 6.14
N PHE A 136 -19.28 5.76 6.34
CA PHE A 136 -18.39 4.91 7.12
C PHE A 136 -18.16 5.51 8.50
N ARG A 137 -18.13 4.66 9.53
CA ARG A 137 -17.60 4.97 10.85
C ARG A 137 -16.32 4.17 11.10
N LEU A 138 -15.20 4.86 11.29
CA LEU A 138 -13.93 4.24 11.66
C LEU A 138 -13.79 4.32 13.17
N VAL A 139 -13.54 3.18 13.84
CA VAL A 139 -13.38 3.12 15.30
C VAL A 139 -11.91 2.94 15.64
N GLN A 140 -11.35 3.89 16.38
CA GLN A 140 -9.96 3.89 16.83
C GLN A 140 -9.92 3.71 18.36
N PRO A 141 -9.73 2.48 18.86
CA PRO A 141 -9.83 2.18 20.28
C PRO A 141 -8.57 2.54 21.07
N ASP A 142 -7.43 2.72 20.40
CA ASP A 142 -6.16 3.13 21.01
C ASP A 142 -5.73 2.25 22.19
N TYR A 143 -5.39 0.99 21.87
CA TYR A 143 -4.79 0.04 22.82
C TYR A 143 -3.39 -0.35 22.36
N ASP A 144 -2.42 -0.34 23.27
CA ASP A 144 -1.10 -0.91 22.97
C ASP A 144 -1.21 -2.40 22.62
N SER A 145 -0.29 -2.90 21.79
CA SER A 145 -0.31 -4.30 21.38
C SER A 145 -0.13 -5.27 22.55
N HIS A 146 0.65 -4.94 23.58
CA HIS A 146 0.80 -5.79 24.76
C HIS A 146 -0.51 -5.85 25.54
N GLU A 147 -1.06 -4.68 25.87
CA GLU A 147 -2.30 -4.51 26.61
C GLU A 147 -3.47 -5.25 25.95
N LYS A 148 -3.55 -5.18 24.62
CA LYS A 148 -4.60 -5.79 23.82
C LYS A 148 -4.72 -7.30 24.01
N TRP A 149 -3.61 -8.00 24.28
CA TRP A 149 -3.61 -9.46 24.43
C TRP A 149 -3.79 -9.93 25.88
N GLU A 150 -3.91 -9.00 26.84
CA GLU A 150 -4.19 -9.33 28.23
C GLU A 150 -5.62 -9.84 28.41
N ARG A 151 -5.75 -11.07 28.93
CA ARG A 151 -7.07 -11.73 29.06
C ARG A 151 -8.05 -10.94 29.93
N GLN A 152 -7.52 -10.21 30.93
CA GLN A 152 -8.31 -9.44 31.89
C GLN A 152 -8.94 -8.19 31.25
N ARG A 153 -8.34 -7.66 30.18
CA ARG A 153 -8.82 -6.45 29.49
C ARG A 153 -9.79 -6.72 28.35
N ARG A 154 -10.07 -7.99 28.05
CA ARG A 154 -10.92 -8.36 26.89
C ARG A 154 -12.29 -7.70 26.96
N ASP A 155 -12.98 -7.80 28.09
CA ASP A 155 -14.31 -7.21 28.24
C ASP A 155 -14.27 -5.68 28.05
N GLU A 156 -13.31 -5.00 28.68
CA GLU A 156 -13.05 -3.55 28.51
C GLU A 156 -12.81 -3.17 27.04
N ILE A 157 -12.01 -3.94 26.31
CA ILE A 157 -11.70 -3.69 24.90
C ILE A 157 -12.96 -3.79 24.03
N PHE A 158 -13.76 -4.86 24.21
CA PHE A 158 -15.01 -5.03 23.46
C PHE A 158 -16.05 -3.97 23.83
N GLU A 159 -16.17 -3.61 25.11
CA GLU A 159 -17.04 -2.52 25.57
C GLU A 159 -16.63 -1.18 24.97
N THR A 160 -15.32 -0.90 24.91
CA THR A 160 -14.79 0.31 24.28
C THR A 160 -15.16 0.36 22.80
N LEU A 161 -14.87 -0.71 22.05
CA LEU A 161 -15.20 -0.81 20.62
C LEU A 161 -16.71 -0.63 20.37
N VAL A 162 -17.56 -1.30 21.16
CA VAL A 162 -19.02 -1.18 21.06
C VAL A 162 -19.51 0.22 21.43
N SER A 163 -18.94 0.85 22.47
CA SER A 163 -19.33 2.19 22.90
C SER A 163 -19.01 3.25 21.83
N LEU A 164 -17.82 3.17 21.22
CA LEU A 164 -17.41 4.05 20.13
C LEU A 164 -18.25 3.82 18.88
N SER A 165 -18.61 2.56 18.58
CA SER A 165 -19.53 2.23 17.49
C SER A 165 -20.92 2.82 17.69
N ARG A 166 -21.41 2.90 18.94
CA ARG A 166 -22.75 3.45 19.30
C ARG A 166 -22.74 4.95 19.58
N ALA A 167 -21.58 5.57 19.66
CA ALA A 167 -21.47 6.98 20.02
C ALA A 167 -22.31 7.86 19.09
N GLN A 168 -22.90 8.91 19.64
CA GLN A 168 -23.70 9.83 18.84
C GLN A 168 -22.80 10.55 17.83
N GLY A 169 -23.14 10.45 16.55
CA GLY A 169 -22.43 11.10 15.46
C GLY A 169 -23.42 11.56 14.39
N VAL A 170 -23.23 11.12 13.15
CA VAL A 170 -24.22 11.35 12.08
C VAL A 170 -25.48 10.50 12.26
N ASP A 171 -26.58 10.92 11.62
CA ASP A 171 -27.91 10.29 11.78
C ASP A 171 -27.95 8.80 11.39
N SER A 172 -27.19 8.42 10.35
CA SER A 172 -27.11 7.03 9.89
C SER A 172 -25.69 6.67 9.44
N VAL A 173 -25.25 5.47 9.82
CA VAL A 173 -23.98 4.88 9.41
C VAL A 173 -24.28 3.59 8.66
N ASP A 174 -23.72 3.43 7.46
CA ASP A 174 -23.93 2.21 6.65
C ASP A 174 -22.94 1.12 7.05
N ILE A 175 -21.66 1.50 7.26
CA ILE A 175 -20.57 0.56 7.54
C ILE A 175 -19.73 1.06 8.72
N ILE A 176 -19.59 0.23 9.75
CA ILE A 176 -18.68 0.43 10.88
C ILE A 176 -17.42 -0.41 10.65
N VAL A 177 -16.24 0.19 10.80
CA VAL A 177 -14.95 -0.47 10.59
C VAL A 177 -14.16 -0.49 11.89
N TRP A 178 -13.72 -1.68 12.29
CA TRP A 178 -12.80 -1.92 13.39
C TRP A 178 -11.40 -2.30 12.85
N PRO A 179 -10.32 -1.94 13.58
CA PRO A 179 -8.96 -2.06 13.10
C PRO A 179 -8.44 -3.51 13.07
N GLU A 180 -7.17 -3.68 12.70
CA GLU A 180 -6.53 -4.99 12.59
C GLU A 180 -6.52 -5.71 13.94
N SER A 181 -6.90 -7.00 13.91
CA SER A 181 -7.01 -7.86 15.08
C SER A 181 -7.79 -7.22 16.24
N ALA A 182 -8.76 -6.34 16.00
CA ALA A 182 -9.50 -5.60 17.03
C ALA A 182 -10.09 -6.51 18.12
N THR A 183 -10.41 -7.76 17.78
CA THR A 183 -10.92 -8.75 18.71
C THR A 183 -9.79 -9.59 19.31
N PRO A 184 -9.42 -9.45 20.60
CA PRO A 184 -8.34 -10.21 21.25
C PRO A 184 -8.69 -11.68 21.56
N VAL A 185 -9.53 -12.27 20.71
CA VAL A 185 -10.05 -13.64 20.78
C VAL A 185 -10.35 -14.16 19.37
N TYR A 186 -10.34 -15.49 19.22
CA TYR A 186 -10.90 -16.15 18.04
C TYR A 186 -12.42 -16.14 18.10
N ILE A 187 -13.04 -15.14 17.48
CA ILE A 187 -14.47 -14.88 17.68
C ILE A 187 -15.38 -16.06 17.28
N ARG A 188 -14.98 -16.91 16.31
CA ARG A 188 -15.81 -18.04 15.86
C ARG A 188 -16.07 -19.06 16.97
N THR A 189 -15.15 -19.21 17.91
CA THR A 189 -15.26 -20.15 19.03
C THR A 189 -15.68 -19.50 20.34
N GLN A 190 -15.79 -18.16 20.37
CA GLN A 190 -16.09 -17.40 21.57
C GLN A 190 -17.45 -16.73 21.46
N VAL A 191 -18.51 -17.50 21.76
CA VAL A 191 -19.91 -17.11 21.56
C VAL A 191 -20.24 -15.76 22.21
N LYS A 192 -19.80 -15.52 23.46
CA LYS A 192 -20.01 -14.25 24.17
C LYS A 192 -19.66 -13.04 23.29
N TYR A 193 -18.44 -13.00 22.77
CA TYR A 193 -17.93 -11.87 22.01
C TYR A 193 -18.49 -11.82 20.59
N ARG A 194 -18.67 -12.98 19.94
CA ARG A 194 -19.34 -13.04 18.63
C ARG A 194 -20.74 -12.43 18.69
N SER A 195 -21.52 -12.79 19.71
CA SER A 195 -22.87 -12.26 19.91
C SER A 195 -22.87 -10.75 20.17
N MET A 196 -21.81 -10.16 20.75
CA MET A 196 -21.70 -8.71 20.88
C MET A 196 -21.59 -8.01 19.52
N LEU A 197 -20.81 -8.56 18.58
CA LEU A 197 -20.63 -7.99 17.24
C LEU A 197 -21.90 -8.14 16.40
N GLU A 198 -22.51 -9.33 16.41
CA GLU A 198 -23.78 -9.59 15.72
C GLU A 198 -24.91 -8.72 16.29
N LYS A 199 -24.94 -8.52 17.62
CA LYS A 199 -25.90 -7.62 18.28
C LYS A 199 -25.65 -6.17 17.89
N LEU A 200 -24.39 -5.72 17.87
CA LEU A 200 -24.04 -4.35 17.48
C LEU A 200 -24.48 -4.05 16.04
N SER A 201 -24.16 -4.92 15.08
CA SER A 201 -24.58 -4.74 13.68
C SER A 201 -26.11 -4.73 13.55
N ARG A 202 -26.81 -5.63 14.25
CA ARG A 202 -28.28 -5.66 14.25
C ARG A 202 -28.92 -4.41 14.86
N GLU A 203 -28.39 -3.91 15.98
CA GLU A 203 -28.97 -2.74 16.67
C GLU A 203 -28.72 -1.43 15.95
N THR A 204 -27.56 -1.28 15.34
CA THR A 204 -27.20 -0.09 14.55
C THR A 204 -27.81 -0.11 13.16
N GLY A 205 -28.19 -1.28 12.65
CA GLY A 205 -28.56 -1.48 11.25
C GLY A 205 -27.37 -1.37 10.30
N SER A 206 -26.15 -1.19 10.81
CA SER A 206 -24.93 -1.04 10.03
C SER A 206 -24.24 -2.39 9.81
N VAL A 207 -23.55 -2.51 8.68
CA VAL A 207 -22.59 -3.59 8.44
C VAL A 207 -21.37 -3.34 9.31
N LEU A 208 -20.90 -4.36 10.05
CA LEU A 208 -19.67 -4.26 10.82
C LEU A 208 -18.54 -5.04 10.13
N ILE A 209 -17.43 -4.36 9.88
CA ILE A 209 -16.20 -4.96 9.38
C ILE A 209 -15.18 -4.95 10.51
N SER A 210 -14.59 -6.09 10.82
CA SER A 210 -13.56 -6.17 11.88
C SER A 210 -12.36 -6.97 11.44
N GLY A 211 -11.16 -6.44 11.71
CA GLY A 211 -9.95 -7.26 11.76
C GLY A 211 -10.02 -8.23 12.95
N VAL A 212 -9.71 -9.50 12.72
CA VAL A 212 -9.79 -10.57 13.72
C VAL A 212 -8.62 -11.56 13.56
N PRO A 213 -8.08 -12.12 14.65
CA PRO A 213 -7.32 -13.36 14.55
C PRO A 213 -8.28 -14.51 14.24
N ASP A 214 -7.87 -15.41 13.35
CA ASP A 214 -8.61 -16.64 13.06
C ASP A 214 -7.64 -17.81 12.90
N TYR A 215 -8.18 -19.03 12.80
CA TYR A 215 -7.39 -20.21 12.47
C TYR A 215 -8.24 -21.22 11.71
N PHE A 216 -7.60 -22.17 11.05
CA PHE A 216 -8.29 -23.33 10.48
C PHE A 216 -7.45 -24.58 10.63
N ASP A 217 -8.11 -25.72 10.66
CA ASP A 217 -7.47 -27.03 10.76
C ASP A 217 -7.36 -27.66 9.37
N ARG A 218 -6.18 -28.17 9.03
CA ARG A 218 -5.97 -28.98 7.83
C ARG A 218 -4.92 -30.05 8.10
N ASN A 219 -5.27 -31.32 7.87
CA ASN A 219 -4.39 -32.47 8.10
C ASN A 219 -3.83 -32.51 9.54
N ASN A 220 -4.69 -32.33 10.55
CA ASN A 220 -4.32 -32.28 11.98
C ASN A 220 -3.27 -31.21 12.33
N LYS A 221 -3.16 -30.16 11.51
CA LYS A 221 -2.34 -28.98 11.80
C LYS A 221 -3.23 -27.74 11.85
N VAL A 222 -3.01 -26.93 12.88
CA VAL A 222 -3.65 -25.63 13.08
C VAL A 222 -2.87 -24.58 12.28
N TYR A 223 -3.56 -23.79 11.46
CA TYR A 223 -3.00 -22.67 10.72
C TYR A 223 -3.65 -21.38 11.20
N VAL A 224 -2.86 -20.48 11.80
CA VAL A 224 -3.36 -19.19 12.30
C VAL A 224 -3.33 -18.16 11.18
N THR A 225 -4.38 -17.36 11.03
CA THR A 225 -4.49 -16.30 10.03
C THR A 225 -4.84 -14.97 10.67
N ASN A 226 -4.33 -13.90 10.09
CA ASN A 226 -4.79 -12.54 10.35
C ASN A 226 -5.89 -12.23 9.33
N SER A 227 -7.10 -12.00 9.81
CA SER A 227 -8.30 -12.00 8.97
C SER A 227 -9.13 -10.73 9.14
N MET A 228 -10.07 -10.55 8.23
CA MET A 228 -11.13 -9.56 8.31
C MET A 228 -12.47 -10.28 8.09
N TYR A 229 -13.47 -9.94 8.89
CA TYR A 229 -14.83 -10.46 8.73
C TYR A 229 -15.82 -9.34 8.47
N VAL A 230 -16.87 -9.69 7.73
CA VAL A 230 -18.07 -8.88 7.52
C VAL A 230 -19.20 -9.47 8.35
N PHE A 231 -19.85 -8.61 9.13
CA PHE A 231 -21.06 -8.90 9.88
C PHE A 231 -22.21 -8.08 9.31
N GLU A 232 -23.16 -8.78 8.73
CA GLU A 232 -24.37 -8.19 8.14
C GLU A 232 -25.50 -8.15 9.20
N PRO A 233 -26.30 -7.07 9.23
CA PRO A 233 -27.48 -6.99 10.09
C PRO A 233 -28.37 -8.21 9.86
N HIS A 234 -28.78 -8.86 10.95
CA HIS A 234 -29.64 -10.05 10.96
C HIS A 234 -29.08 -11.34 10.33
N GLN A 235 -27.93 -11.32 9.65
CA GLN A 235 -27.31 -12.51 9.03
C GLN A 235 -26.05 -12.99 9.76
N GLY A 236 -25.38 -12.12 10.52
CA GLY A 236 -24.13 -12.45 11.20
C GLY A 236 -22.95 -12.46 10.24
N ILE A 237 -21.99 -13.38 10.41
CA ILE A 237 -20.78 -13.43 9.58
C ILE A 237 -21.12 -13.90 8.16
N THR A 238 -20.90 -13.05 7.16
CA THR A 238 -21.19 -13.35 5.74
C THR A 238 -19.96 -13.31 4.85
N GLY A 239 -18.91 -12.61 5.25
CA GLY A 239 -17.68 -12.45 4.48
C GLY A 239 -16.43 -12.68 5.29
N LYS A 240 -15.40 -13.22 4.64
CA LYS A 240 -14.06 -13.44 5.21
C LYS A 240 -12.99 -13.03 4.21
N TYR A 241 -11.93 -12.41 4.73
CA TYR A 241 -10.68 -12.20 4.02
C TYR A 241 -9.53 -12.64 4.93
N ASN A 242 -8.57 -13.39 4.40
CA ASN A 242 -7.32 -13.71 5.10
C ASN A 242 -6.17 -12.91 4.47
N LYS A 243 -5.35 -12.26 5.30
CA LYS A 243 -4.14 -11.52 4.89
C LYS A 243 -3.26 -12.36 3.98
N GLN A 244 -2.92 -11.84 2.81
CA GLN A 244 -2.16 -12.51 1.76
C GLN A 244 -0.68 -12.13 1.79
N LYS A 245 -0.34 -10.86 2.06
CA LYS A 245 1.06 -10.44 2.25
C LYS A 245 1.40 -10.30 3.72
N LEU A 246 2.14 -11.29 4.21
CA LEU A 246 2.65 -11.30 5.57
C LEU A 246 3.91 -10.44 5.69
N VAL A 247 4.11 -9.84 6.85
CA VAL A 247 5.33 -9.08 7.18
C VAL A 247 6.49 -10.07 7.39
N PRO A 248 7.57 -9.99 6.58
CA PRO A 248 8.74 -10.83 6.77
C PRO A 248 9.35 -10.63 8.15
N PHE A 249 9.74 -11.72 8.81
CA PHE A 249 10.30 -11.78 10.16
C PHE A 249 9.34 -11.39 11.30
N GLY A 250 8.24 -10.69 11.01
CA GLY A 250 7.21 -10.34 11.98
C GLY A 250 6.07 -11.36 12.07
N GLU A 251 5.54 -11.79 10.93
CA GLU A 251 4.39 -12.70 10.84
C GLU A 251 4.76 -14.08 10.27
N TYR A 252 5.95 -14.20 9.68
CA TYR A 252 6.49 -15.48 9.22
C TYR A 252 8.01 -15.38 9.04
N ILE A 253 8.69 -16.52 8.96
CA ILE A 253 10.12 -16.58 8.66
C ILE A 253 10.33 -16.90 7.18
N PRO A 254 10.95 -16.00 6.40
CA PRO A 254 11.23 -16.25 5.00
C PRO A 254 11.98 -17.58 4.79
N LEU A 255 11.59 -18.32 3.73
CA LEU A 255 12.13 -19.63 3.37
C LEU A 255 11.86 -20.76 4.37
N SER A 256 11.02 -20.56 5.40
CA SER A 256 10.66 -21.62 6.36
C SER A 256 9.97 -22.83 5.71
N ASP A 257 9.27 -22.63 4.59
CA ASP A 257 8.65 -23.72 3.83
C ASP A 257 9.68 -24.64 3.15
N VAL A 258 10.85 -24.09 2.81
CA VAL A 258 11.96 -24.83 2.17
C VAL A 258 12.93 -25.38 3.22
N PHE A 259 13.19 -24.59 4.26
CA PHE A 259 14.08 -24.94 5.37
C PHE A 259 13.30 -24.86 6.70
N PRO A 260 12.58 -25.95 7.09
CA PRO A 260 11.71 -25.95 8.27
C PRO A 260 12.42 -25.63 9.58
N GLN A 261 13.73 -25.81 9.66
CA GLN A 261 14.55 -25.42 10.81
C GLN A 261 14.45 -23.91 11.10
N LEU A 262 14.24 -23.08 10.06
CA LEU A 262 14.10 -21.63 10.19
C LEU A 262 12.80 -21.23 10.89
N ALA A 263 11.73 -22.03 10.81
CA ALA A 263 10.46 -21.74 11.48
C ALA A 263 10.59 -21.68 13.02
N ARG A 264 11.68 -22.22 13.57
CA ARG A 264 12.00 -22.19 15.01
C ARG A 264 12.59 -20.86 15.46
N LEU A 265 13.06 -20.03 14.53
CA LEU A 265 13.55 -18.68 14.79
C LEU A 265 12.34 -17.77 15.01
N ASN A 266 11.73 -17.80 16.19
CA ASN A 266 10.59 -16.95 16.48
C ASN A 266 11.06 -15.49 16.70
N LEU A 267 11.16 -14.72 15.62
CA LEU A 267 11.64 -13.34 15.62
C LEU A 267 10.51 -12.28 15.67
N GLY A 268 9.25 -12.71 15.79
CA GLY A 268 8.07 -11.85 15.62
C GLY A 268 6.83 -12.29 16.41
N GLN A 269 5.64 -11.85 15.96
CA GLN A 269 4.35 -12.09 16.62
C GLN A 269 3.87 -13.54 16.52
N GLY A 270 4.33 -14.29 15.51
CA GLY A 270 3.98 -15.69 15.31
C GLY A 270 4.25 -16.17 13.89
N ASN A 271 3.91 -17.44 13.63
CA ASN A 271 3.95 -18.07 12.30
C ASN A 271 2.53 -18.08 11.70
N PHE A 272 2.10 -16.94 11.15
CA PHE A 272 0.84 -16.81 10.45
C PHE A 272 0.88 -17.51 9.09
N THR A 273 -0.30 -17.87 8.60
CA THR A 273 -0.51 -18.49 7.29
C THR A 273 -1.14 -17.49 6.35
N ALA A 274 -0.53 -17.32 5.18
CA ALA A 274 -1.05 -16.44 4.14
C ALA A 274 -2.38 -16.99 3.58
N GLY A 275 -3.34 -16.09 3.40
CA GLY A 275 -4.61 -16.35 2.72
C GLY A 275 -4.41 -16.81 1.27
N LYS A 276 -5.33 -17.63 0.77
CA LYS A 276 -5.40 -18.05 -0.63
C LYS A 276 -6.72 -17.58 -1.25
N ASN A 277 -6.66 -17.10 -2.49
CA ASN A 277 -7.79 -17.01 -3.44
C ASN A 277 -9.07 -16.20 -3.07
N GLU A 278 -9.03 -15.28 -2.12
CA GLU A 278 -10.17 -14.38 -1.87
C GLU A 278 -9.69 -12.92 -1.97
N PRO A 279 -9.84 -12.22 -3.11
CA PRO A 279 -9.34 -10.86 -3.23
C PRO A 279 -10.28 -9.80 -2.63
N LEU A 280 -11.56 -10.12 -2.41
CA LEU A 280 -12.63 -9.14 -2.15
C LEU A 280 -13.55 -9.58 -1.02
N LEU A 281 -14.27 -8.61 -0.44
CA LEU A 281 -15.35 -8.82 0.52
C LEU A 281 -16.64 -8.25 -0.05
N GLU A 282 -17.66 -9.08 -0.20
CA GLU A 282 -18.99 -8.66 -0.65
C GLU A 282 -19.83 -8.25 0.56
N VAL A 283 -20.54 -7.13 0.42
CA VAL A 283 -21.52 -6.64 1.38
C VAL A 283 -22.85 -6.54 0.65
N ASN A 284 -23.65 -7.59 0.80
CA ASN A 284 -24.85 -7.83 0.00
C ASN A 284 -25.96 -6.86 0.35
N SER A 285 -26.12 -6.48 1.63
CA SER A 285 -27.18 -5.55 2.04
C SER A 285 -27.03 -4.15 1.46
N LEU A 286 -25.81 -3.77 1.06
CA LEU A 286 -25.49 -2.46 0.49
C LEU A 286 -25.13 -2.55 -1.00
N ASP A 287 -25.20 -3.75 -1.60
CA ASP A 287 -24.73 -4.03 -2.96
C ASP A 287 -23.35 -3.41 -3.21
N VAL A 288 -22.36 -3.70 -2.36
CA VAL A 288 -21.02 -3.11 -2.49
C VAL A 288 -19.92 -4.16 -2.32
N THR A 289 -18.91 -4.06 -3.17
CA THR A 289 -17.72 -4.91 -3.09
C THR A 289 -16.52 -4.15 -2.57
N LEU A 290 -15.87 -4.69 -1.55
CA LEU A 290 -14.75 -4.07 -0.86
C LEU A 290 -13.43 -4.75 -1.25
N ALA A 291 -12.38 -3.95 -1.39
CA ALA A 291 -10.99 -4.36 -1.57
C ALA A 291 -10.27 -4.36 -0.20
N PRO A 292 -10.26 -5.48 0.54
CA PRO A 292 -9.64 -5.55 1.86
C PRO A 292 -8.12 -5.47 1.76
N MET A 293 -7.51 -4.78 2.70
CA MET A 293 -6.08 -4.77 2.95
C MET A 293 -5.83 -4.78 4.44
N ILE A 294 -4.89 -5.60 4.89
CA ILE A 294 -4.51 -5.67 6.30
C ILE A 294 -3.07 -5.16 6.43
N CYS A 295 -2.92 -4.01 7.10
CA CYS A 295 -1.64 -3.43 7.48
C CYS A 295 -0.67 -3.31 6.29
N TYR A 296 0.44 -4.06 6.34
CA TYR A 296 1.53 -4.06 5.37
C TYR A 296 1.09 -4.31 3.93
N GLU A 297 -0.06 -4.95 3.68
CA GLU A 297 -0.59 -5.15 2.32
C GLU A 297 -0.81 -3.83 1.56
N SER A 298 -1.14 -2.76 2.28
CA SER A 298 -1.42 -1.46 1.66
C SER A 298 -0.24 -0.83 0.95
N VAL A 299 0.99 -1.24 1.25
CA VAL A 299 2.19 -0.70 0.60
C VAL A 299 2.41 -1.26 -0.80
N PHE A 300 1.78 -2.38 -1.15
CA PHE A 300 1.94 -3.03 -2.44
C PHE A 300 0.89 -2.56 -3.46
N SER A 301 1.33 -1.76 -4.44
CA SER A 301 0.43 -1.27 -5.50
C SER A 301 -0.25 -2.40 -6.28
N ARG A 302 0.48 -3.51 -6.50
CA ARG A 302 -0.02 -4.68 -7.24
C ARG A 302 -1.23 -5.31 -6.61
N ASP A 303 -1.19 -5.53 -5.30
CA ASP A 303 -2.27 -6.22 -4.61
C ASP A 303 -3.52 -5.31 -4.54
N ALA A 304 -3.33 -4.00 -4.43
CA ALA A 304 -4.42 -3.03 -4.47
C ALA A 304 -5.11 -2.94 -5.85
N PHE A 305 -4.36 -2.77 -6.95
CA PHE A 305 -4.98 -2.61 -8.27
C PHE A 305 -5.66 -3.89 -8.75
N ILE A 306 -5.15 -5.08 -8.37
CA ILE A 306 -5.78 -6.37 -8.73
C ILE A 306 -7.16 -6.48 -8.09
N LYS A 307 -7.30 -6.06 -6.82
CA LYS A 307 -8.59 -6.08 -6.12
C LYS A 307 -9.60 -5.16 -6.80
N VAL A 308 -9.20 -3.93 -7.13
CA VAL A 308 -10.08 -3.00 -7.86
C VAL A 308 -10.44 -3.53 -9.25
N ARG A 309 -9.49 -4.10 -9.99
CA ARG A 309 -9.75 -4.73 -11.29
C ARG A 309 -10.77 -5.86 -11.21
N ASN A 310 -10.79 -6.58 -10.08
CA ASN A 310 -11.73 -7.67 -9.84
C ASN A 310 -13.09 -7.20 -9.30
N GLY A 311 -13.34 -5.88 -9.21
CA GLY A 311 -14.62 -5.32 -8.78
C GLY A 311 -14.60 -4.57 -7.46
N GLY A 312 -13.46 -4.43 -6.79
CA GLY A 312 -13.36 -3.66 -5.54
C GLY A 312 -13.67 -2.17 -5.72
N GLU A 313 -14.66 -1.67 -4.98
CA GLU A 313 -15.18 -0.30 -5.08
C GLU A 313 -14.63 0.62 -3.98
N TYR A 314 -14.33 0.06 -2.81
CA TYR A 314 -13.67 0.77 -1.70
C TYR A 314 -12.46 -0.02 -1.24
N HIS A 315 -11.33 0.64 -1.02
CA HIS A 315 -10.23 0.04 -0.27
C HIS A 315 -10.55 0.09 1.22
N ILE A 316 -10.63 -1.08 1.88
CA ILE A 316 -10.81 -1.17 3.32
C ILE A 316 -9.50 -1.64 3.93
N LEU A 317 -8.78 -0.69 4.53
CA LEU A 317 -7.48 -0.91 5.14
C LEU A 317 -7.63 -0.94 6.66
N VAL A 318 -7.46 -2.10 7.26
CA VAL A 318 -7.38 -2.24 8.73
C VAL A 318 -5.93 -2.43 9.15
N THR A 319 -5.49 -1.73 10.20
CA THR A 319 -4.07 -1.77 10.60
C THR A 319 -3.89 -1.62 12.11
N ASN A 320 -2.79 -2.16 12.61
CA ASN A 320 -2.30 -1.91 13.96
C ASN A 320 -0.87 -1.38 13.87
N ASP A 321 -0.70 -0.06 14.05
CA ASP A 321 0.61 0.61 13.93
C ASP A 321 1.35 0.74 15.27
N SER A 322 0.83 0.18 16.37
CA SER A 322 1.46 0.29 17.71
C SER A 322 2.90 -0.25 17.75
N TRP A 323 3.24 -1.20 16.86
CA TRP A 323 4.60 -1.76 16.73
C TRP A 323 5.67 -0.73 16.38
N PHE A 324 5.27 0.40 15.79
CA PHE A 324 6.20 1.48 15.46
C PHE A 324 6.35 2.50 16.60
N GLY A 325 5.50 2.44 17.63
CA GLY A 325 5.41 3.45 18.68
C GLY A 325 5.28 4.88 18.13
N GLU A 326 5.80 5.84 18.88
CA GLU A 326 5.88 7.24 18.48
C GLU A 326 7.08 7.50 17.57
N SER A 327 7.02 6.96 16.34
CA SER A 327 8.05 7.16 15.32
C SER A 327 7.46 7.61 13.99
N TRP A 328 8.30 7.73 12.96
CA TRP A 328 7.85 8.07 11.59
C TRP A 328 7.12 6.93 10.87
N GLY A 329 7.20 5.70 11.39
CA GLY A 329 6.59 4.51 10.77
C GLY A 329 5.09 4.66 10.47
N PRO A 330 4.24 5.02 11.45
CA PRO A 330 2.80 5.18 11.24
C PRO A 330 2.48 6.28 10.23
N TYR A 331 3.22 7.38 10.25
CA TYR A 331 3.05 8.49 9.30
C TYR A 331 3.40 8.06 7.86
N GLN A 332 4.52 7.34 7.69
CA GLN A 332 4.92 6.79 6.39
C GLN A 332 3.90 5.77 5.88
N HIS A 333 3.40 4.89 6.77
CA HIS A 333 2.40 3.89 6.43
C HIS A 333 1.08 4.53 6.00
N ALA A 334 0.61 5.52 6.78
CA ALA A 334 -0.58 6.29 6.46
C ALA A 334 -0.43 7.00 5.12
N ALA A 335 0.64 7.77 4.91
CA ALA A 335 0.85 8.53 3.68
C ALA A 335 0.83 7.66 2.41
N GLN A 336 1.32 6.41 2.48
CA GLN A 336 1.31 5.47 1.36
C GLN A 336 -0.11 5.06 0.90
N ALA A 337 -1.12 5.15 1.77
CA ALA A 337 -2.51 4.87 1.40
C ALA A 337 -3.06 5.89 0.37
N ILE A 338 -2.49 7.10 0.31
CA ILE A 338 -2.84 8.12 -0.69
C ILE A 338 -2.58 7.60 -2.11
N PHE A 339 -1.46 6.91 -2.33
CA PHE A 339 -1.15 6.30 -3.60
C PHE A 339 -2.20 5.27 -4.02
N ARG A 340 -2.67 4.43 -3.10
CA ARG A 340 -3.70 3.43 -3.40
C ARG A 340 -4.99 4.07 -3.91
N ALA A 341 -5.37 5.21 -3.34
CA ALA A 341 -6.53 5.96 -3.79
C ALA A 341 -6.37 6.49 -5.22
N ILE A 342 -5.25 7.17 -5.48
CA ILE A 342 -4.96 7.80 -6.78
C ILE A 342 -4.77 6.75 -7.88
N GLU A 343 -3.90 5.76 -7.63
CA GLU A 343 -3.55 4.69 -8.56
C GLU A 343 -4.76 3.92 -9.06
N THR A 344 -5.78 3.78 -8.21
CA THR A 344 -6.96 2.97 -8.53
C THR A 344 -8.22 3.77 -8.80
N ARG A 345 -8.19 5.08 -8.50
CA ARG A 345 -9.38 5.96 -8.51
C ARG A 345 -10.52 5.40 -7.66
N ARG A 346 -10.17 4.79 -6.54
CA ARG A 346 -11.13 4.30 -5.53
C ARG A 346 -10.86 4.96 -4.18
N PRO A 347 -11.92 5.26 -3.40
CA PRO A 347 -11.76 5.77 -2.05
C PRO A 347 -11.03 4.75 -1.15
N VAL A 348 -10.30 5.26 -0.15
CA VAL A 348 -9.60 4.45 0.85
C VAL A 348 -10.12 4.77 2.25
N ILE A 349 -10.56 3.74 2.95
CA ILE A 349 -10.95 3.77 4.36
C ILE A 349 -9.85 3.09 5.17
N ARG A 350 -9.02 3.86 5.85
CA ARG A 350 -7.95 3.35 6.70
C ARG A 350 -8.38 3.42 8.16
N CYS A 351 -8.67 2.29 8.79
CA CYS A 351 -9.00 2.18 10.21
C CYS A 351 -7.81 1.58 10.99
N ALA A 352 -7.24 2.37 11.88
CA ALA A 352 -6.09 2.00 12.67
C ALA A 352 -6.44 1.78 14.15
N ASN A 353 -5.64 0.97 14.85
CA ASN A 353 -5.77 0.76 16.30
C ASN A 353 -5.27 1.96 17.11
N THR A 354 -3.95 2.17 17.12
CA THR A 354 -3.28 3.38 17.65
C THR A 354 -2.79 4.31 16.54
N GLY A 355 -2.69 3.79 15.31
CA GLY A 355 -2.22 4.51 14.11
C GLY A 355 -3.14 5.64 13.67
N ILE A 356 -2.80 6.29 12.55
CA ILE A 356 -3.65 7.33 11.95
C ILE A 356 -4.79 6.65 11.19
N SER A 357 -6.03 6.83 11.67
CA SER A 357 -7.23 6.49 10.90
C SER A 357 -7.62 7.64 9.98
N MET A 358 -7.98 7.35 8.73
CA MET A 358 -8.34 8.40 7.77
C MET A 358 -9.19 7.88 6.62
N ALA A 359 -9.92 8.81 6.02
CA ALA A 359 -10.66 8.61 4.79
C ALA A 359 -10.05 9.45 3.68
N ILE A 360 -9.73 8.80 2.57
CA ILE A 360 -9.04 9.39 1.42
C ILE A 360 -9.95 9.28 0.20
N ASP A 361 -10.17 10.39 -0.48
CA ASP A 361 -10.94 10.41 -1.72
C ASP A 361 -10.14 9.78 -2.89
N PRO A 362 -10.79 9.46 -4.02
CA PRO A 362 -10.14 8.90 -5.23
C PRO A 362 -9.05 9.77 -5.87
N THR A 363 -8.92 11.03 -5.45
CA THR A 363 -7.88 11.96 -5.90
C THR A 363 -6.70 12.04 -4.94
N GLY A 364 -6.78 11.33 -3.80
CA GLY A 364 -5.74 11.31 -2.78
C GLY A 364 -5.89 12.40 -1.72
N ARG A 365 -6.99 13.18 -1.72
CA ARG A 365 -7.25 14.17 -0.66
C ARG A 365 -7.75 13.46 0.59
N ILE A 366 -7.18 13.81 1.73
CA ILE A 366 -7.65 13.34 3.03
C ILE A 366 -8.90 14.15 3.38
N LEU A 367 -10.06 13.49 3.44
CA LEU A 367 -11.34 14.13 3.77
C LEU A 367 -11.47 14.35 5.27
N LYS A 368 -11.08 13.35 6.07
CA LYS A 368 -11.09 13.37 7.52
C LYS A 368 -10.04 12.40 8.07
N GLN A 369 -9.53 12.68 9.27
CA GLN A 369 -8.56 11.82 9.96
C GLN A 369 -8.68 11.90 11.49
N LEU A 370 -8.30 10.83 12.18
CA LEU A 370 -7.98 10.79 13.60
C LEU A 370 -6.45 10.70 13.77
N PRO A 371 -5.85 11.49 14.66
CA PRO A 371 -4.40 11.45 14.89
C PRO A 371 -3.92 10.12 15.47
N LEU A 372 -2.60 9.93 15.44
CA LEU A 372 -1.89 8.87 16.16
C LEU A 372 -2.22 8.94 17.67
N ASN A 373 -2.29 7.78 18.34
CA ASN A 373 -2.48 7.65 19.79
C ASN A 373 -3.70 8.43 20.32
N THR A 374 -4.81 8.33 19.59
CA THR A 374 -6.07 9.00 19.93
C THR A 374 -7.21 7.98 20.00
N ARG A 375 -7.92 7.90 21.12
CA ARG A 375 -9.15 7.11 21.21
C ARG A 375 -10.33 7.90 20.66
N GLY A 376 -11.08 7.32 19.73
CA GLY A 376 -12.25 7.98 19.17
C GLY A 376 -12.89 7.25 17.99
N PHE A 377 -13.78 7.95 17.30
CA PHE A 377 -14.40 7.47 16.06
C PHE A 377 -14.45 8.59 15.02
N LEU A 378 -14.61 8.21 13.76
CA LEU A 378 -14.69 9.14 12.64
C LEU A 378 -15.81 8.75 11.67
N ASP A 379 -16.78 9.64 11.50
CA ASP A 379 -17.85 9.48 10.52
C ASP A 379 -17.55 10.23 9.22
N VAL A 380 -17.65 9.55 8.09
CA VAL A 380 -17.33 10.12 6.79
C VAL A 380 -18.18 9.51 5.69
N ARG A 381 -18.79 10.37 4.86
CA ARG A 381 -19.46 9.96 3.64
C ARG A 381 -18.44 9.82 2.52
N MET A 382 -18.46 8.68 1.85
CA MET A 382 -17.49 8.30 0.84
C MET A 382 -18.21 7.99 -0.46
N GLN A 383 -17.67 8.49 -1.56
CA GLN A 383 -18.24 8.37 -2.89
C GLN A 383 -17.34 7.54 -3.78
N VAL A 384 -17.96 6.68 -4.59
CA VAL A 384 -17.29 5.94 -5.65
C VAL A 384 -17.55 6.66 -6.97
N PRO A 385 -16.50 7.21 -7.62
CA PRO A 385 -16.66 7.88 -8.91
C PRO A 385 -16.83 6.85 -10.03
N ASP A 386 -17.63 7.20 -11.04
CA ASP A 386 -17.68 6.46 -12.31
C ASP A 386 -16.46 6.77 -13.16
N ILE A 387 -15.31 6.26 -12.72
CA ILE A 387 -14.07 6.39 -13.46
C ILE A 387 -13.21 5.16 -13.29
N GLN A 388 -12.53 4.79 -14.37
CA GLN A 388 -11.56 3.72 -14.37
C GLN A 388 -10.15 4.29 -14.47
N SER A 389 -9.25 3.76 -13.64
CA SER A 389 -7.83 4.05 -13.71
C SER A 389 -7.18 3.26 -14.84
N PRO A 390 -6.43 3.89 -15.76
CA PRO A 390 -5.61 3.17 -16.74
C PRO A 390 -4.65 2.17 -16.08
N TYR A 391 -4.07 2.51 -14.93
CA TYR A 391 -3.16 1.65 -14.18
C TYR A 391 -3.86 0.39 -13.64
N VAL A 392 -5.15 0.44 -13.30
CA VAL A 392 -5.91 -0.75 -12.92
C VAL A 392 -6.01 -1.74 -14.09
N GLN A 393 -6.15 -1.23 -15.31
CA GLN A 393 -6.23 -2.04 -16.53
C GLN A 393 -4.85 -2.57 -16.94
N SER A 394 -3.86 -1.68 -17.06
CA SER A 394 -2.52 -2.03 -17.56
C SER A 394 -1.63 -2.71 -16.51
N GLY A 395 -1.95 -2.53 -15.22
CA GLY A 395 -1.08 -2.92 -14.12
C GLY A 395 0.33 -2.34 -14.27
N ASN A 396 1.33 -3.14 -13.92
CA ASN A 396 2.74 -2.75 -13.95
C ASN A 396 3.39 -2.74 -15.36
N ALA A 397 2.60 -2.57 -16.44
CA ALA A 397 3.10 -2.55 -17.81
C ALA A 397 4.26 -1.55 -18.00
N PHE A 398 4.16 -0.34 -17.42
CA PHE A 398 5.24 0.65 -17.46
C PHE A 398 6.57 0.11 -16.91
N ALA A 399 6.54 -0.51 -15.73
CA ALA A 399 7.74 -1.07 -15.11
C ALA A 399 8.30 -2.28 -15.89
N PHE A 400 7.43 -3.10 -16.50
CA PHE A 400 7.86 -4.17 -17.39
C PHE A 400 8.52 -3.64 -18.67
N ILE A 401 7.98 -2.58 -19.28
CA ILE A 401 8.58 -1.93 -20.45
C ILE A 401 9.97 -1.38 -20.08
N LEU A 402 10.10 -0.67 -18.96
CA LEU A 402 11.41 -0.19 -18.50
C LEU A 402 12.40 -1.34 -18.23
N SER A 403 11.92 -2.46 -17.71
CA SER A 403 12.75 -3.66 -17.51
C SER A 403 13.24 -4.23 -18.85
N GLY A 404 12.37 -4.28 -19.86
CA GLY A 404 12.74 -4.68 -21.22
C GLY A 404 13.73 -3.72 -21.88
N VAL A 405 13.55 -2.40 -21.70
CA VAL A 405 14.49 -1.39 -22.16
C VAL A 405 15.86 -1.57 -21.50
N LEU A 406 15.90 -1.78 -20.17
CA LEU A 406 17.15 -2.04 -19.46
C LEU A 406 17.83 -3.32 -19.96
N LEU A 407 17.07 -4.39 -20.19
CA LEU A 407 17.59 -5.63 -20.75
C LEU A 407 18.17 -5.41 -22.15
N GLY A 408 17.47 -4.68 -23.01
CA GLY A 408 17.98 -4.31 -24.34
C GLY A 408 19.29 -3.53 -24.26
N ILE A 409 19.39 -2.57 -23.35
CA ILE A 409 20.62 -1.80 -23.07
C ILE A 409 21.75 -2.76 -22.61
N LEU A 410 21.47 -3.69 -21.70
CA LEU A 410 22.44 -4.69 -21.20
C LEU A 410 22.90 -5.70 -22.25
N LEU A 411 22.05 -6.03 -23.23
CA LEU A 411 22.38 -6.97 -24.30
C LEU A 411 23.13 -6.32 -25.46
N THR A 412 23.16 -4.98 -25.56
CA THR A 412 24.08 -4.34 -26.52
C THR A 412 25.52 -4.71 -26.15
N PRO A 413 26.32 -5.25 -27.08
CA PRO A 413 27.59 -5.89 -26.74
C PRO A 413 28.47 -4.93 -25.95
N LEU A 414 28.74 -5.27 -24.70
CA LEU A 414 29.63 -4.54 -23.78
C LEU A 414 31.09 -4.50 -24.24
N TRP A 415 31.40 -5.10 -25.40
CA TRP A 415 32.71 -5.06 -26.01
C TRP A 415 33.04 -3.62 -26.44
N PRO A 416 34.24 -3.10 -26.15
CA PRO A 416 34.64 -1.79 -26.65
C PRO A 416 34.67 -1.84 -28.18
N ALA A 417 34.14 -0.81 -28.83
CA ALA A 417 34.58 -0.49 -30.18
C ALA A 417 36.12 -0.39 -30.08
N LYS A 418 36.83 -1.26 -30.81
CA LYS A 418 38.29 -1.21 -30.90
C LYS A 418 38.68 0.24 -31.11
N GLY A 419 39.29 0.84 -30.09
CA GLY A 419 39.90 2.14 -30.24
C GLY A 419 40.83 2.04 -31.44
N LYS A 420 40.68 2.94 -32.40
CA LYS A 420 41.76 3.22 -33.35
C LYS A 420 42.97 3.55 -32.48
N ARG A 421 43.88 2.59 -32.33
CA ARG A 421 45.27 2.88 -32.01
C ARG A 421 45.75 3.73 -33.18
N ASN A 422 45.71 5.04 -32.99
CA ASN A 422 46.65 5.90 -33.67
C ASN A 422 47.97 5.67 -32.95
N ASP A 423 48.69 4.62 -33.34
CA ASP A 423 50.12 4.57 -33.07
C ASP A 423 50.80 5.44 -34.14
N PRO A 424 51.75 6.31 -33.75
CA PRO A 424 52.42 7.28 -34.63
C PRO A 424 53.30 6.63 -35.69
#